data_AF-A0A1G9S7S8-F1
#
_entry.id   AF-A0A1G9S7S8-F1
#
_cell.length_a   1.000
_cell.length_b   1.000
_cell.length_c   1.000
_cell.angle_alpha   90.00
_cell.angle_beta   90.00
_cell.angle_gamma   90.00
#
_symmetry.space_group_name_H-M   'P 1'
#
loop_
_entity.id
_entity.type
_entity.pdbx_description
1 polymer ?
#
loop_
_entity_poly.entity_id
_entity_poly.type
_entity_poly.pdbx_seq_one_letter_code
_entity_poly.pdbx_strand_id
1 'polypeptide(L)'
;MRTPYHSIKSWTCLLAGLILMMASCKRTDFPVDKGAVPGTAKFSASPKASNANIIDFKNESGGFKAIWDLGNGTSGEGNTISAAYPEAGTYTVKLTVFTKEGFASVTKQVVIAQTNTDMLRGPEYDALTGTATNVNGKTWVIEKGTVGHLGLGPITGTTDEWFKAGPEEKKAFGIYDDEMTFNLNGWKYSYVNNGTTYANKDNAKDLGVTGATEDVMVNYTPPGNMTWKLVFSGGKKFINISDNGFIAYYTGASQYEILSITADQMYLRTTSKAVADQAWYLRLSRKGFTPTPPVVVEKPLKAASLSDDFDAAGNITWLAENITYKKAYDNPAPLPVNTSAKVGFYAKKDGVDAQYGNLQATLPYRLDLSTKNKVKMKVFLPSYNDFSKVNPKVVVKLQNSLLGGNAWTTQKEVAKVLNVFNSWIELEFDFSAYAADTVYDRIVVQLGGEGHPNPGIFYIDDFEFK
;
A
#
# COMPACT_ATOMS: atom_id res chain seq x y z
N MET A 1 41.09 62.13 41.11
CA MET A 1 42.35 62.83 41.50
C MET A 1 43.38 61.75 41.83
N ARG A 2 44.61 61.84 41.29
CA ARG A 2 45.87 61.07 41.57
C ARG A 2 45.77 59.81 42.48
N THR A 3 45.96 58.56 42.03
CA THR A 3 47.22 57.82 41.64
C THR A 3 48.22 57.58 42.79
N PRO A 4 49.11 56.54 42.74
CA PRO A 4 49.04 55.19 42.14
C PRO A 4 49.67 54.06 43.04
N TYR A 5 49.81 52.82 42.54
CA TYR A 5 51.12 52.10 42.53
C TYR A 5 51.14 50.90 41.53
N HIS A 6 52.33 50.49 41.08
CA HIS A 6 52.60 49.60 39.95
C HIS A 6 52.94 48.13 40.30
N SER A 7 52.68 47.20 39.35
CA SER A 7 53.59 46.09 38.93
C SER A 7 53.00 45.40 37.67
N ILE A 8 53.53 45.57 36.44
CA ILE A 8 54.53 44.71 35.75
C ILE A 8 53.97 43.26 35.58
N LYS A 9 53.74 42.64 34.40
CA LYS A 9 54.19 42.73 32.98
C LYS A 9 53.05 42.11 32.08
N SER A 10 53.01 42.05 30.74
CA SER A 10 53.93 42.38 29.61
C SER A 10 53.15 42.66 28.29
N TRP A 11 53.85 43.17 27.27
CA TRP A 11 53.57 43.15 25.81
C TRP A 11 54.06 41.81 25.16
N THR A 12 53.81 41.40 23.90
CA THR A 12 53.09 41.95 22.71
C THR A 12 52.77 40.83 21.69
N CYS A 13 51.79 41.06 20.81
CA CYS A 13 51.57 40.55 19.42
C CYS A 13 52.39 39.37 18.84
N LEU A 14 51.74 38.40 18.16
CA LEU A 14 51.51 38.47 16.69
C LEU A 14 50.55 37.38 16.14
N LEU A 15 50.26 37.49 14.84
CA LEU A 15 49.21 36.80 14.07
C LEU A 15 49.64 35.41 13.51
N ALA A 16 48.65 34.66 12.98
CA ALA A 16 48.74 33.42 12.18
C ALA A 16 48.67 32.07 12.94
N GLY A 17 47.44 31.61 13.18
CA GLY A 17 47.14 30.26 13.67
C GLY A 17 46.18 29.51 12.74
N LEU A 18 46.73 28.82 11.72
CA LEU A 18 45.99 27.85 10.92
C LEU A 18 46.95 26.72 10.50
N ILE A 19 46.71 25.51 11.01
CA ILE A 19 46.94 24.19 10.39
C ILE A 19 46.41 23.15 11.38
N LEU A 20 45.36 22.41 11.00
CA LEU A 20 44.92 21.23 11.74
C LEU A 20 45.83 20.05 11.39
N MET A 21 46.49 19.46 12.40
CA MET A 21 47.03 18.11 12.28
C MET A 21 45.89 17.10 12.52
N MET A 22 45.16 16.73 11.47
CA MET A 22 44.23 15.60 11.56
C MET A 22 45.01 14.30 11.70
N ALA A 23 44.85 13.62 12.83
CA ALA A 23 45.24 12.22 12.99
C ALA A 23 44.29 11.34 12.17
N SER A 24 44.48 11.34 10.85
CA SER A 24 43.81 10.42 9.94
C SER A 24 44.19 9.00 10.35
N CYS A 25 43.20 8.18 10.70
CA CYS A 25 43.39 6.74 10.75
C CYS A 25 43.93 6.32 9.38
N LYS A 26 45.18 5.82 9.33
CA LYS A 26 45.72 5.27 8.08
C LYS A 26 44.74 4.23 7.61
N ARG A 27 44.06 4.51 6.49
CA ARG A 27 43.26 3.52 5.78
C ARG A 27 44.23 2.38 5.51
N THR A 28 44.01 1.23 6.14
CA THR A 28 44.65 -0.01 5.73
C THR A 28 44.03 -0.35 4.40
N ASP A 29 44.58 0.24 3.34
CA ASP A 29 44.38 -0.24 2.00
C ASP A 29 44.91 -1.66 2.00
N PHE A 30 44.00 -2.62 2.21
CA PHE A 30 44.23 -3.97 1.76
C PHE A 30 44.57 -3.80 0.27
N PRO A 31 45.75 -4.25 -0.19
CA PRO A 31 45.92 -4.46 -1.59
C PRO A 31 44.89 -5.53 -1.96
N VAL A 32 43.74 -5.08 -2.49
CA VAL A 32 43.01 -5.86 -3.46
C VAL A 32 44.02 -6.00 -4.58
N ASP A 33 44.76 -7.09 -4.51
CA ASP A 33 45.64 -7.53 -5.58
C ASP A 33 44.79 -7.41 -6.84
N LYS A 34 45.25 -6.63 -7.81
CA LYS A 34 44.50 -6.40 -9.05
C LYS A 34 44.61 -7.70 -9.84
N GLY A 35 43.80 -8.67 -9.42
CA GLY A 35 43.69 -9.98 -10.02
C GLY A 35 43.53 -9.79 -11.52
N ALA A 36 44.14 -10.70 -12.28
CA ALA A 36 44.11 -10.65 -13.72
C ALA A 36 42.68 -10.35 -14.20
N VAL A 37 42.54 -9.36 -15.09
CA VAL A 37 41.26 -8.86 -15.58
C VAL A 37 40.34 -10.06 -15.87
N PRO A 38 39.13 -10.12 -15.27
CA PRO A 38 38.22 -11.24 -15.45
C PRO A 38 38.15 -11.66 -16.92
N GLY A 39 38.38 -12.95 -17.17
CA GLY A 39 38.47 -13.48 -18.53
C GLY A 39 37.25 -13.09 -19.36
N THR A 40 37.45 -12.79 -20.65
CA THR A 40 36.41 -12.26 -21.52
C THR A 40 35.14 -13.09 -21.44
N ALA A 41 34.04 -12.47 -21.01
CA ALA A 41 32.76 -13.14 -20.93
C ALA A 41 32.32 -13.63 -22.32
N LYS A 42 31.74 -14.83 -22.37
CA LYS A 42 31.31 -15.51 -23.60
C LYS A 42 30.00 -16.24 -23.35
N PHE A 43 29.14 -16.25 -24.37
CA PHE A 43 27.95 -17.09 -24.40
C PHE A 43 27.59 -17.53 -25.81
N SER A 44 26.92 -18.66 -25.91
CA SER A 44 26.13 -19.06 -27.08
C SER A 44 24.67 -18.72 -26.88
N ALA A 45 23.99 -18.43 -27.99
CA ALA A 45 22.56 -18.19 -28.08
C ALA A 45 22.05 -18.98 -29.28
N SER A 46 21.13 -19.93 -29.04
CA SER A 46 20.67 -20.89 -30.04
C SER A 46 19.13 -20.99 -30.03
N PRO A 47 18.46 -20.86 -31.18
CA PRO A 47 17.02 -21.12 -31.26
C PRO A 47 16.67 -22.57 -30.91
N LYS A 48 15.55 -22.79 -30.20
CA LYS A 48 15.01 -24.13 -29.98
C LYS A 48 14.44 -24.69 -31.28
N ALA A 49 14.75 -25.96 -31.55
CA ALA A 49 14.20 -26.67 -32.72
C ALA A 49 12.66 -26.74 -32.72
N SER A 50 12.02 -26.73 -31.54
CA SER A 50 10.56 -26.72 -31.40
C SER A 50 9.91 -25.35 -31.64
N ASN A 51 10.67 -24.26 -31.49
CA ASN A 51 10.21 -22.89 -31.72
C ASN A 51 11.41 -21.94 -31.84
N ALA A 52 11.67 -21.44 -33.06
CA ALA A 52 12.81 -20.58 -33.34
C ALA A 52 12.78 -19.22 -32.61
N ASN A 53 11.61 -18.81 -32.10
CA ASN A 53 11.41 -17.61 -31.30
C ASN A 53 11.64 -17.86 -29.79
N ILE A 54 12.07 -19.05 -29.39
CA ILE A 54 12.60 -19.33 -28.05
C ILE A 54 14.11 -19.58 -28.18
N ILE A 55 14.91 -18.76 -27.52
CA ILE A 55 16.37 -18.82 -27.59
C ILE A 55 16.92 -19.38 -26.28
N ASP A 56 17.72 -20.43 -26.38
CA ASP A 56 18.53 -20.94 -25.28
C ASP A 56 19.87 -20.20 -25.23
N PHE A 57 20.16 -19.62 -24.08
CA PHE A 57 21.41 -18.95 -23.76
C PHE A 57 22.24 -19.81 -22.84
N LYS A 58 23.52 -19.93 -23.14
CA LYS A 58 24.48 -20.67 -22.33
C LYS A 58 25.71 -19.81 -22.05
N ASN A 59 25.99 -19.58 -20.77
CA ASN A 59 27.25 -18.98 -20.34
C ASN A 59 28.40 -19.96 -20.64
N GLU A 60 29.43 -19.47 -21.33
CA GLU A 60 30.65 -20.19 -21.69
C GLU A 60 31.88 -19.63 -20.94
N SER A 61 31.65 -18.67 -20.04
CA SER A 61 32.64 -18.06 -19.16
C SER A 61 32.74 -18.81 -17.83
N GLY A 62 33.93 -18.82 -17.24
CA GLY A 62 34.08 -19.13 -15.82
C GLY A 62 33.45 -18.04 -14.94
N GLY A 63 33.03 -18.42 -13.73
CA GLY A 63 32.41 -17.53 -12.75
C GLY A 63 31.52 -18.29 -11.77
N PHE A 64 31.18 -17.68 -10.65
CA PHE A 64 30.28 -18.24 -9.64
C PHE A 64 28.83 -17.72 -9.76
N LYS A 65 28.61 -16.63 -10.50
CA LYS A 65 27.29 -16.05 -10.77
C LYS A 65 27.25 -15.46 -12.19
N ALA A 66 26.12 -15.63 -12.88
CA ALA A 66 25.89 -15.14 -14.24
C ALA A 66 24.50 -14.46 -14.30
N ILE A 67 24.46 -13.18 -14.65
CA ILE A 67 23.25 -12.35 -14.75
C ILE A 67 23.06 -11.92 -16.21
N TRP A 68 21.82 -11.99 -16.68
CA TRP A 68 21.43 -11.72 -18.05
C TRP A 68 20.47 -10.53 -18.13
N ASP A 69 20.73 -9.63 -19.07
CA ASP A 69 19.74 -8.72 -19.66
C ASP A 69 19.47 -9.22 -21.07
N LEU A 70 18.23 -9.59 -21.35
CA LEU A 70 17.83 -10.29 -22.57
C LEU A 70 17.41 -9.34 -23.70
N GLY A 71 17.45 -8.02 -23.49
CA GLY A 71 17.12 -7.02 -24.51
C GLY A 71 15.64 -6.98 -24.95
N ASN A 72 14.81 -7.92 -24.50
CA ASN A 72 13.36 -7.96 -24.68
C ASN A 72 12.59 -7.39 -23.46
N GLY A 73 13.29 -6.76 -22.51
CA GLY A 73 12.73 -6.28 -21.24
C GLY A 73 12.66 -7.33 -20.12
N THR A 74 13.19 -8.54 -20.34
CA THR A 74 13.34 -9.56 -19.30
C THR A 74 14.81 -9.75 -18.90
N SER A 75 15.02 -10.29 -17.71
CA SER A 75 16.35 -10.63 -17.16
C SER A 75 16.35 -12.06 -16.62
N GLY A 76 17.54 -12.60 -16.35
CA GLY A 76 17.69 -13.95 -15.81
C GLY A 76 18.97 -14.14 -15.03
N GLU A 77 19.07 -15.26 -14.30
CA GLU A 77 20.27 -15.67 -13.58
C GLU A 77 20.55 -17.16 -13.84
N GLY A 78 21.83 -17.52 -13.96
CA GLY A 78 22.30 -18.90 -14.10
C GLY A 78 23.12 -19.14 -15.38
N ASN A 79 23.76 -20.31 -15.45
CA ASN A 79 24.64 -20.67 -16.56
C ASN A 79 23.89 -21.09 -17.84
N THR A 80 22.61 -21.46 -17.73
CA THR A 80 21.75 -21.75 -18.89
C THR A 80 20.36 -21.20 -18.59
N ILE A 81 19.80 -20.42 -19.52
CA ILE A 81 18.43 -19.90 -19.45
C ILE A 81 17.76 -19.96 -20.83
N SER A 82 16.43 -20.02 -20.87
CA SER A 82 15.66 -19.83 -22.12
C SER A 82 14.91 -18.50 -22.06
N ALA A 83 14.81 -17.78 -23.17
CA ALA A 83 13.94 -16.61 -23.28
C ALA A 83 13.10 -16.62 -24.56
N ALA A 84 11.89 -16.07 -24.46
CA ALA A 84 10.96 -15.93 -25.57
C ALA A 84 11.12 -14.56 -26.25
N TYR A 85 11.12 -14.56 -27.58
CA TYR A 85 11.14 -13.39 -28.44
C TYR A 85 10.07 -13.53 -29.54
N PRO A 86 8.80 -13.28 -29.21
CA PRO A 86 7.71 -13.52 -30.16
C PRO A 86 7.77 -12.69 -31.44
N GLU A 87 8.45 -11.55 -31.45
CA GLU A 87 8.50 -10.63 -32.59
C GLU A 87 9.78 -10.79 -33.40
N ALA A 88 9.72 -10.50 -34.70
CA ALA A 88 10.90 -10.26 -35.51
C ALA A 88 11.64 -9.01 -35.01
N GLY A 89 12.98 -9.07 -34.98
CA GLY A 89 13.79 -7.95 -34.53
C GLY A 89 15.21 -8.34 -34.12
N THR A 90 16.01 -7.33 -33.80
CA THR A 90 17.39 -7.49 -33.32
C THR A 90 17.46 -7.08 -31.85
N TYR A 91 17.70 -8.06 -30.98
CA TYR A 91 17.75 -7.88 -29.53
C TYR A 91 19.20 -7.85 -29.03
N THR A 92 19.54 -6.83 -28.26
CA THR A 92 20.87 -6.64 -27.69
C THR A 92 20.95 -7.36 -26.34
N VAL A 93 21.46 -8.60 -26.33
CA VAL A 93 21.56 -9.43 -25.13
C VAL A 93 22.91 -9.20 -24.44
N LYS A 94 22.89 -8.92 -23.15
CA LYS A 94 24.08 -8.72 -22.31
C LYS A 94 24.17 -9.78 -21.21
N LEU A 95 25.30 -10.47 -21.16
CA LEU A 95 25.71 -11.32 -20.05
C LEU A 95 26.70 -10.56 -19.15
N THR A 96 26.52 -10.67 -17.84
CA THR A 96 27.47 -10.22 -16.81
C THR A 96 27.83 -11.40 -15.89
N VAL A 97 29.10 -11.78 -15.84
CA VAL A 97 29.60 -12.87 -14.98
C VAL A 97 30.46 -12.32 -13.85
N PHE A 98 30.31 -12.89 -12.66
CA PHE A 98 31.09 -12.57 -11.47
C PHE A 98 32.08 -13.71 -11.20
N THR A 99 33.34 -13.33 -11.00
CA THR A 99 34.48 -14.20 -10.76
C THR A 99 35.19 -13.76 -9.47
N LYS A 100 36.16 -14.53 -8.98
CA LYS A 100 36.93 -14.14 -7.79
C LYS A 100 37.84 -12.92 -8.05
N GLU A 101 38.09 -12.60 -9.31
CA GLU A 101 38.90 -11.48 -9.81
C GLU A 101 38.08 -10.21 -10.13
N GLY A 102 36.74 -10.27 -10.05
CA GLY A 102 35.85 -9.13 -10.39
C GLY A 102 34.65 -9.56 -11.22
N PHE A 103 34.26 -8.73 -12.19
CA PHE A 103 33.20 -9.07 -13.15
C PHE A 103 33.65 -8.83 -14.60
N ALA A 104 33.10 -9.62 -15.53
CA ALA A 104 33.19 -9.38 -16.96
C ALA A 104 31.79 -9.23 -17.56
N SER A 105 31.68 -8.49 -18.66
CA SER A 105 30.44 -8.37 -19.42
C SER A 105 30.69 -8.57 -20.91
N VAL A 106 29.71 -9.12 -21.61
CA VAL A 106 29.71 -9.26 -23.07
C VAL A 106 28.30 -9.03 -23.59
N THR A 107 28.21 -8.41 -24.77
CA THR A 107 26.95 -8.15 -25.46
C THR A 107 26.98 -8.82 -26.83
N LYS A 108 25.87 -9.45 -27.24
CA LYS A 108 25.66 -9.96 -28.60
C LYS A 108 24.28 -9.55 -29.10
N GLN A 109 24.17 -9.36 -30.41
CA GLN A 109 22.87 -9.24 -31.07
C GLN A 109 22.30 -10.63 -31.33
N VAL A 110 21.02 -10.82 -30.99
CA VAL A 110 20.20 -11.97 -31.35
C VAL A 110 19.17 -11.49 -32.35
N VAL A 111 19.17 -12.07 -33.55
CA VAL A 111 18.24 -11.71 -34.63
C VAL A 111 17.13 -12.75 -34.68
N ILE A 112 15.90 -12.29 -34.55
CA ILE A 112 14.68 -13.10 -34.74
C ILE A 112 14.12 -12.74 -36.11
N ALA A 113 14.08 -13.73 -37.00
CA ALA A 113 13.79 -13.49 -38.41
C ALA A 113 12.30 -13.20 -38.70
N GLN A 114 11.39 -13.76 -37.91
CA GLN A 114 9.94 -13.68 -38.12
C GLN A 114 9.18 -13.58 -36.80
N THR A 115 8.06 -12.87 -36.81
CA THR A 115 7.14 -12.79 -35.67
C THR A 115 6.34 -14.09 -35.56
N ASN A 116 6.52 -14.84 -34.49
CA ASN A 116 5.69 -15.99 -34.17
C ASN A 116 4.40 -15.51 -33.49
N THR A 117 3.35 -15.29 -34.30
CA THR A 117 2.06 -14.78 -33.79
C THR A 117 1.33 -15.76 -32.86
N ASP A 118 1.68 -17.05 -32.83
CA ASP A 118 1.06 -18.01 -31.91
C ASP A 118 1.58 -17.81 -30.47
N MET A 119 2.79 -17.25 -30.31
CA MET A 119 3.31 -16.80 -29.01
C MET A 119 2.68 -15.48 -28.53
N LEU A 120 1.84 -14.86 -29.35
CA LEU A 120 1.13 -13.59 -29.09
C LEU A 120 -0.37 -13.79 -28.92
N ARG A 121 -0.78 -15.03 -28.67
CA ARG A 121 -2.17 -15.45 -28.43
C ARG A 121 -2.27 -16.11 -27.07
N GLY A 122 -3.48 -16.10 -26.52
CA GLY A 122 -3.77 -16.64 -25.20
C GLY A 122 -4.80 -15.77 -24.48
N PRO A 123 -5.43 -16.30 -23.41
CA PRO A 123 -6.57 -15.65 -22.77
C PRO A 123 -6.32 -14.19 -22.37
N GLU A 124 -5.12 -13.86 -21.90
CA GLU A 124 -4.75 -12.50 -21.49
C GLU A 124 -4.58 -11.55 -22.69
N TYR A 125 -3.94 -12.00 -23.78
CA TYR A 125 -3.80 -11.21 -25.00
C TYR A 125 -5.17 -10.96 -25.63
N ASP A 126 -5.98 -12.03 -25.77
CA ASP A 126 -7.31 -11.97 -26.36
C ASP A 126 -8.27 -11.13 -25.51
N ALA A 127 -8.21 -11.27 -24.18
CA ALA A 127 -8.96 -10.45 -23.25
C ALA A 127 -8.55 -8.97 -23.34
N LEU A 128 -7.26 -8.66 -23.27
CA LEU A 128 -6.77 -7.28 -23.24
C LEU A 128 -7.03 -6.53 -24.56
N THR A 129 -7.05 -7.23 -25.70
CA THR A 129 -7.04 -6.61 -27.06
C THR A 129 -8.29 -6.87 -27.91
N GLY A 130 -9.13 -7.86 -27.53
CA GLY A 130 -10.33 -8.23 -28.29
C GLY A 130 -10.09 -9.28 -29.36
N THR A 131 -9.15 -10.20 -29.13
CA THR A 131 -8.61 -11.19 -30.08
C THR A 131 -7.80 -10.61 -31.24
N ALA A 132 -6.98 -11.45 -31.86
CA ALA A 132 -6.12 -11.10 -32.98
C ALA A 132 -6.84 -10.53 -34.24
N THR A 133 -8.16 -10.69 -34.36
CA THR A 133 -8.94 -10.11 -35.48
C THR A 133 -9.37 -8.66 -35.23
N ASN A 134 -9.28 -8.16 -33.99
CA ASN A 134 -9.63 -6.78 -33.67
C ASN A 134 -8.45 -5.83 -33.97
N VAL A 135 -8.30 -5.46 -35.23
CA VAL A 135 -7.21 -4.62 -35.75
C VAL A 135 -7.11 -3.22 -35.11
N ASN A 136 -8.17 -2.75 -34.46
CA ASN A 136 -8.19 -1.47 -33.74
C ASN A 136 -7.77 -1.59 -32.27
N GLY A 137 -7.67 -2.81 -31.73
CA GLY A 137 -7.46 -3.05 -30.31
C GLY A 137 -8.71 -2.80 -29.47
N LYS A 138 -8.62 -3.08 -28.17
CA LYS A 138 -9.74 -2.92 -27.22
C LYS A 138 -9.46 -1.75 -26.30
N THR A 139 -10.45 -0.86 -26.21
CA THR A 139 -10.46 0.28 -25.29
C THR A 139 -11.05 -0.12 -23.94
N TRP A 140 -10.37 0.34 -22.90
CA TRP A 140 -10.72 0.17 -21.50
C TRP A 140 -10.86 1.52 -20.82
N VAL A 141 -11.72 1.59 -19.82
CA VAL A 141 -11.98 2.77 -18.99
C VAL A 141 -11.94 2.36 -17.53
N ILE A 142 -11.59 3.28 -16.62
CA ILE A 142 -11.68 3.01 -15.18
C ILE A 142 -13.16 2.74 -14.81
N GLU A 143 -13.41 1.70 -14.02
CA GLU A 143 -14.76 1.45 -13.51
C GLU A 143 -15.17 2.60 -12.59
N LYS A 144 -16.40 3.10 -12.72
CA LYS A 144 -16.91 4.20 -11.87
C LYS A 144 -18.02 3.81 -10.90
N GLY A 145 -18.80 2.77 -11.22
CA GLY A 145 -19.86 2.26 -10.36
C GLY A 145 -19.40 1.26 -9.28
N THR A 146 -18.16 0.76 -9.38
CA THR A 146 -17.62 -0.29 -8.51
C THR A 146 -16.87 0.29 -7.31
N VAL A 147 -17.12 -0.24 -6.10
CA VAL A 147 -16.30 0.07 -4.91
C VAL A 147 -14.88 -0.48 -5.09
N GLY A 148 -13.86 0.33 -4.79
CA GLY A 148 -12.46 -0.08 -4.93
C GLY A 148 -12.01 -0.16 -6.39
N HIS A 149 -12.58 0.67 -7.27
CA HIS A 149 -12.10 0.85 -8.64
C HIS A 149 -10.77 1.60 -8.71
N LEU A 150 -10.53 2.50 -7.74
CA LEU A 150 -9.24 2.99 -7.34
C LEU A 150 -9.06 2.63 -5.86
N GLY A 151 -7.94 2.01 -5.51
CA GLY A 151 -7.69 1.56 -4.15
C GLY A 151 -6.20 1.54 -3.78
N LEU A 152 -5.92 1.47 -2.48
CA LEU A 152 -4.59 1.50 -1.89
C LEU A 152 -4.46 0.38 -0.87
N GLY A 153 -3.28 -0.23 -0.78
CA GLY A 153 -2.95 -1.24 0.21
C GLY A 153 -1.43 -1.46 0.32
N PRO A 154 -0.99 -2.41 1.16
CA PRO A 154 0.44 -2.67 1.38
C PRO A 154 1.12 -3.22 0.13
N ILE A 155 2.41 -2.89 -0.04
CA ILE A 155 3.27 -3.42 -1.11
C ILE A 155 3.37 -4.96 -1.08
N THR A 156 3.22 -5.59 0.09
CA THR A 156 3.21 -7.05 0.26
C THR A 156 1.84 -7.69 0.00
N GLY A 157 0.77 -6.89 -0.08
CA GLY A 157 -0.60 -7.37 -0.25
C GLY A 157 -1.02 -7.55 -1.71
N THR A 158 -2.20 -8.12 -1.87
CA THR A 158 -2.95 -8.26 -3.14
C THR A 158 -4.32 -7.60 -3.09
N THR A 159 -4.57 -6.80 -2.04
CA THR A 159 -5.85 -6.19 -1.70
C THR A 159 -5.71 -4.69 -1.39
N ASP A 160 -6.74 -3.96 -1.79
CA ASP A 160 -6.99 -2.53 -1.54
C ASP A 160 -7.56 -2.30 -0.12
N GLU A 161 -6.82 -2.71 0.91
CA GLU A 161 -7.30 -2.69 2.30
C GLU A 161 -7.14 -1.35 3.04
N TRP A 162 -6.27 -0.45 2.58
CA TRP A 162 -6.02 0.84 3.22
C TRP A 162 -6.99 1.93 2.73
N PHE A 163 -7.37 1.91 1.45
CA PHE A 163 -8.41 2.78 0.90
C PHE A 163 -9.09 2.14 -0.30
N LYS A 164 -10.40 2.42 -0.45
CA LYS A 164 -11.24 2.02 -1.60
C LYS A 164 -12.11 3.21 -1.99
N ALA A 165 -12.02 3.66 -3.23
CA ALA A 165 -12.92 4.69 -3.75
C ALA A 165 -14.36 4.15 -3.84
N GLY A 166 -15.32 4.90 -3.30
CA GLY A 166 -16.74 4.63 -3.45
C GLY A 166 -17.25 4.91 -4.88
N PRO A 167 -18.47 4.50 -5.24
CA PRO A 167 -19.02 4.73 -6.57
C PRO A 167 -19.07 6.22 -6.92
N GLU A 168 -18.62 6.56 -8.13
CA GLU A 168 -18.52 7.92 -8.68
C GLU A 168 -17.67 8.91 -7.85
N GLU A 169 -16.89 8.45 -6.85
CA GLU A 169 -16.13 9.30 -5.93
C GLU A 169 -15.10 10.17 -6.67
N LYS A 170 -14.49 9.68 -7.75
CA LYS A 170 -13.45 10.39 -8.49
C LYS A 170 -13.96 11.17 -9.71
N LYS A 171 -15.28 11.40 -9.83
CA LYS A 171 -15.91 12.10 -10.97
C LYS A 171 -15.39 13.50 -11.28
N ALA A 172 -14.79 14.17 -10.29
CA ALA A 172 -14.25 15.52 -10.42
C ALA A 172 -12.79 15.56 -10.92
N PHE A 173 -12.16 14.39 -11.15
CA PHE A 173 -10.72 14.28 -11.39
C PHE A 173 -10.33 13.76 -12.79
N GLY A 174 -11.23 13.82 -13.78
CA GLY A 174 -10.97 13.42 -15.19
C GLY A 174 -10.88 11.91 -15.43
N ILE A 175 -10.36 11.14 -14.48
CA ILE A 175 -10.08 9.68 -14.55
C ILE A 175 -11.20 8.76 -15.09
N TYR A 176 -12.46 9.21 -15.17
CA TYR A 176 -13.57 8.44 -15.74
C TYR A 176 -13.86 8.73 -17.23
N ASP A 177 -13.26 9.76 -17.82
CA ASP A 177 -13.28 10.01 -19.27
C ASP A 177 -12.03 9.49 -20.01
N ASP A 178 -11.02 9.07 -19.24
CA ASP A 178 -9.80 8.41 -19.69
C ASP A 178 -10.05 7.09 -20.46
N GLU A 179 -9.45 6.96 -21.63
CA GLU A 179 -9.53 5.79 -22.52
C GLU A 179 -8.17 5.16 -22.80
N MET A 180 -8.00 3.90 -22.41
CA MET A 180 -6.77 3.11 -22.55
C MET A 180 -6.98 1.99 -23.57
N THR A 181 -6.40 2.12 -24.76
CA THR A 181 -6.57 1.15 -25.86
C THR A 181 -5.31 0.32 -26.06
N PHE A 182 -5.47 -1.00 -25.94
CA PHE A 182 -4.42 -1.99 -26.17
C PHE A 182 -4.62 -2.66 -27.54
N ASN A 183 -3.65 -2.51 -28.43
CA ASN A 183 -3.67 -3.07 -29.79
C ASN A 183 -2.46 -3.98 -30.03
N LEU A 184 -2.68 -5.16 -30.63
CA LEU A 184 -1.60 -6.08 -31.02
C LEU A 184 -0.79 -5.56 -32.22
N ASN A 185 -1.41 -4.75 -33.09
CA ASN A 185 -0.74 -4.16 -34.23
C ASN A 185 0.33 -3.15 -33.75
N GLY A 186 1.60 -3.50 -33.96
CA GLY A 186 2.75 -2.72 -33.50
C GLY A 186 2.82 -2.53 -31.98
N TRP A 187 2.16 -3.39 -31.20
CA TRP A 187 2.03 -3.26 -29.73
C TRP A 187 1.48 -1.93 -29.25
N LYS A 188 0.73 -1.21 -30.10
CA LYS A 188 0.36 0.17 -29.80
C LYS A 188 -0.49 0.24 -28.53
N TYR A 189 -0.04 1.07 -27.60
CA TYR A 189 -0.82 1.55 -26.47
C TYR A 189 -1.26 2.99 -26.76
N SER A 190 -2.56 3.26 -26.68
CA SER A 190 -3.09 4.61 -26.80
C SER A 190 -3.77 5.00 -25.49
N TYR A 191 -3.35 6.10 -24.91
CA TYR A 191 -4.00 6.71 -23.76
C TYR A 191 -4.57 8.06 -24.21
N VAL A 192 -5.89 8.19 -24.18
CA VAL A 192 -6.60 9.45 -24.43
C VAL A 192 -7.16 9.91 -23.10
N ASN A 193 -6.70 11.07 -22.63
CA ASN A 193 -6.95 11.58 -21.28
C ASN A 193 -7.68 12.94 -21.31
N ASN A 194 -8.22 13.31 -22.47
CA ASN A 194 -8.96 14.56 -22.70
C ASN A 194 -8.25 15.86 -22.23
N GLY A 195 -6.92 15.82 -22.09
CA GLY A 195 -6.05 16.95 -21.68
C GLY A 195 -5.63 16.97 -20.21
N THR A 196 -6.22 16.15 -19.33
CA THR A 196 -5.89 16.08 -17.90
C THR A 196 -5.62 14.65 -17.44
N THR A 197 -4.96 14.44 -16.31
CA THR A 197 -4.78 13.10 -15.73
C THR A 197 -4.81 13.19 -14.22
N TYR A 198 -5.24 12.14 -13.53
CA TYR A 198 -5.26 12.12 -12.06
C TYR A 198 -3.94 11.55 -11.53
N ALA A 199 -3.24 12.32 -10.71
CA ALA A 199 -1.92 11.97 -10.22
C ALA A 199 -1.87 11.83 -8.70
N ASN A 200 -1.18 10.78 -8.25
CA ASN A 200 -0.83 10.60 -6.85
C ASN A 200 0.03 11.77 -6.34
N LYS A 201 -0.31 12.36 -5.21
CA LYS A 201 0.33 13.56 -4.65
C LYS A 201 1.86 13.48 -4.55
N ASP A 202 2.38 12.33 -4.12
CA ASP A 202 3.81 12.14 -3.84
C ASP A 202 4.63 11.92 -5.13
N ASN A 203 3.94 11.54 -6.21
CA ASN A 203 4.50 11.30 -7.54
C ASN A 203 4.23 12.46 -8.52
N ALA A 204 3.23 13.33 -8.28
CA ALA A 204 2.80 14.40 -9.20
C ALA A 204 3.90 15.40 -9.61
N LYS A 205 4.98 15.49 -8.83
CA LYS A 205 6.23 16.22 -9.17
C LYS A 205 6.87 15.77 -10.49
N ASP A 206 6.74 14.50 -10.84
CA ASP A 206 7.26 13.95 -12.10
C ASP A 206 6.46 14.46 -13.32
N LEU A 207 5.22 14.93 -13.09
CA LEU A 207 4.38 15.63 -14.06
C LEU A 207 4.42 17.17 -13.88
N GLY A 208 5.38 17.69 -13.12
CA GLY A 208 5.62 19.12 -12.93
C GLY A 208 4.85 19.80 -11.79
N VAL A 209 4.03 19.08 -11.00
CA VAL A 209 3.31 19.67 -9.87
C VAL A 209 4.09 19.52 -8.58
N THR A 210 4.60 20.62 -8.04
CA THR A 210 5.33 20.65 -6.75
C THR A 210 4.43 21.04 -5.59
N GLY A 211 4.67 20.47 -4.41
CA GLY A 211 3.96 20.84 -3.18
C GLY A 211 2.52 20.34 -3.05
N ALA A 212 2.10 19.34 -3.85
CA ALA A 212 0.77 18.74 -3.74
C ALA A 212 0.56 18.11 -2.35
N THR A 213 -0.47 18.57 -1.63
CA THR A 213 -0.91 18.01 -0.33
C THR A 213 -1.89 16.85 -0.47
N GLU A 214 -2.54 16.75 -1.63
CA GLU A 214 -3.60 15.81 -1.99
C GLU A 214 -3.42 15.37 -3.44
N ASP A 215 -4.04 14.24 -3.82
CA ASP A 215 -4.01 13.75 -5.21
C ASP A 215 -4.70 14.76 -6.15
N VAL A 216 -4.11 14.99 -7.32
CA VAL A 216 -4.33 16.22 -8.09
C VAL A 216 -4.58 15.94 -9.58
N MET A 217 -5.45 16.72 -10.22
CA MET A 217 -5.52 16.74 -11.68
C MET A 217 -4.36 17.53 -12.27
N VAL A 218 -3.69 16.97 -13.27
CA VAL A 218 -2.56 17.59 -13.96
C VAL A 218 -2.87 17.72 -15.44
N ASN A 219 -2.62 18.89 -16.04
CA ASN A 219 -2.65 19.03 -17.50
C ASN A 219 -1.53 18.15 -18.09
N TYR A 220 -1.89 17.17 -18.90
CA TYR A 220 -0.95 16.16 -19.39
C TYR A 220 -1.26 15.75 -20.82
N THR A 221 -0.21 15.54 -21.61
CA THR A 221 -0.31 15.03 -22.98
C THR A 221 0.43 13.69 -23.04
N PRO A 222 -0.29 12.55 -23.16
CA PRO A 222 0.32 11.24 -23.26
C PRO A 222 1.26 11.10 -24.48
N PRO A 223 2.40 10.39 -24.37
CA PRO A 223 3.30 10.17 -25.49
C PRO A 223 2.61 9.43 -26.66
N GLY A 224 2.73 9.94 -27.89
CA GLY A 224 1.96 9.44 -29.03
C GLY A 224 2.34 8.05 -29.56
N ASN A 225 3.51 7.53 -29.17
CA ASN A 225 4.11 6.30 -29.72
C ASN A 225 4.27 5.18 -28.67
N MET A 226 3.51 5.22 -27.56
CA MET A 226 3.62 4.20 -26.52
C MET A 226 3.28 2.79 -27.05
N THR A 227 3.95 1.81 -26.46
CA THR A 227 3.73 0.39 -26.66
C THR A 227 3.44 -0.31 -25.34
N TRP A 228 2.83 -1.50 -25.39
CA TRP A 228 2.60 -2.35 -24.23
C TRP A 228 3.15 -3.76 -24.45
N LYS A 229 3.54 -4.47 -23.39
CA LYS A 229 3.94 -5.89 -23.44
C LYS A 229 3.45 -6.65 -22.22
N LEU A 230 3.11 -7.92 -22.40
CA LEU A 230 2.96 -8.85 -21.27
C LEU A 230 4.29 -9.44 -20.85
N VAL A 231 4.54 -9.49 -19.54
CA VAL A 231 5.68 -10.15 -18.93
C VAL A 231 5.19 -11.19 -17.93
N PHE A 232 5.72 -12.41 -18.03
CA PHE A 232 5.39 -13.53 -17.17
C PHE A 232 6.62 -13.85 -16.32
N SER A 233 6.55 -13.63 -15.01
CA SER A 233 7.70 -13.79 -14.10
C SER A 233 7.25 -14.17 -12.69
N GLY A 234 7.95 -15.11 -12.06
CA GLY A 234 7.65 -15.55 -10.68
C GLY A 234 6.23 -16.08 -10.47
N GLY A 235 5.61 -16.65 -11.51
CA GLY A 235 4.19 -17.08 -11.49
C GLY A 235 3.17 -15.93 -11.64
N LYS A 236 3.63 -14.68 -11.68
CA LYS A 236 2.81 -13.47 -11.88
C LYS A 236 2.81 -13.04 -13.34
N LYS A 237 1.81 -12.23 -13.70
CA LYS A 237 1.57 -11.68 -15.04
C LYS A 237 1.56 -10.16 -14.93
N PHE A 238 2.26 -9.47 -15.83
CA PHE A 238 2.40 -8.02 -15.79
C PHE A 238 2.12 -7.40 -17.16
N ILE A 239 1.48 -6.22 -17.17
CA ILE A 239 1.46 -5.30 -18.31
C ILE A 239 2.57 -4.26 -18.07
N ASN A 240 3.52 -4.15 -19.01
CA ASN A 240 4.49 -3.05 -19.06
C ASN A 240 4.07 -2.07 -20.16
N ILE A 241 4.12 -0.77 -19.88
CA ILE A 241 3.93 0.31 -20.86
C ILE A 241 5.29 0.99 -21.12
N SER A 242 5.60 1.34 -22.38
CA SER A 242 6.83 2.05 -22.73
C SER A 242 6.76 3.56 -22.45
N ASP A 243 7.89 4.26 -22.60
CA ASP A 243 7.98 5.73 -22.60
C ASP A 243 7.46 6.42 -21.32
N ASN A 244 7.56 5.73 -20.18
CA ASN A 244 6.99 6.11 -18.88
C ASN A 244 5.45 6.28 -18.91
N GLY A 245 4.78 5.65 -19.88
CA GLY A 245 3.33 5.59 -19.96
C GLY A 245 2.70 4.86 -18.78
N PHE A 246 1.42 5.12 -18.55
CA PHE A 246 0.67 4.62 -17.40
C PHE A 246 -0.81 4.44 -17.75
N ILE A 247 -1.57 3.85 -16.83
CA ILE A 247 -2.98 3.51 -16.99
C ILE A 247 -3.80 4.41 -16.04
N ALA A 248 -4.37 5.48 -16.59
CA ALA A 248 -5.31 6.44 -15.96
C ALA A 248 -4.83 7.21 -14.72
N TYR A 249 -4.42 6.52 -13.65
CA TYR A 249 -3.92 7.13 -12.42
C TYR A 249 -2.38 7.06 -12.36
N TYR A 250 -1.74 8.22 -12.18
CA TYR A 250 -0.28 8.32 -12.19
C TYR A 250 0.33 8.01 -10.81
N THR A 251 1.04 6.89 -10.70
CA THR A 251 1.82 6.48 -9.52
C THR A 251 3.33 6.54 -9.71
N GLY A 252 3.80 7.07 -10.85
CA GLY A 252 5.20 7.02 -11.27
C GLY A 252 5.69 5.64 -11.75
N ALA A 253 4.81 4.65 -11.87
CA ALA A 253 5.13 3.31 -12.35
C ALA A 253 4.43 2.96 -13.68
N SER A 254 5.13 2.24 -14.55
CA SER A 254 4.66 1.78 -15.86
C SER A 254 4.47 0.26 -15.96
N GLN A 255 4.54 -0.45 -14.82
CA GLN A 255 4.33 -1.89 -14.71
C GLN A 255 3.12 -2.17 -13.82
N TYR A 256 2.24 -3.05 -14.29
CA TYR A 256 0.98 -3.39 -13.65
C TYR A 256 0.85 -4.91 -13.55
N GLU A 257 0.85 -5.45 -12.33
CA GLU A 257 0.50 -6.84 -12.05
C GLU A 257 -0.98 -7.07 -12.37
N ILE A 258 -1.29 -8.06 -13.20
CA ILE A 258 -2.65 -8.49 -13.50
C ILE A 258 -3.10 -9.43 -12.38
N LEU A 259 -4.00 -8.96 -11.52
CA LEU A 259 -4.64 -9.78 -10.48
C LEU A 259 -5.78 -10.62 -11.08
N SER A 260 -6.55 -10.05 -12.01
CA SER A 260 -7.52 -10.77 -12.83
C SER A 260 -7.78 -10.04 -14.15
N ILE A 261 -8.13 -10.79 -15.20
CA ILE A 261 -8.57 -10.25 -16.48
C ILE A 261 -9.59 -11.19 -17.14
N THR A 262 -10.63 -10.60 -17.72
CA THR A 262 -11.70 -11.26 -18.49
C THR A 262 -11.95 -10.49 -19.79
N ALA A 263 -12.90 -10.94 -20.62
CA ALA A 263 -13.25 -10.24 -21.85
C ALA A 263 -13.74 -8.79 -21.64
N ASP A 264 -14.30 -8.47 -20.46
CA ASP A 264 -14.98 -7.19 -20.19
C ASP A 264 -14.48 -6.46 -18.93
N GLN A 265 -13.71 -7.11 -18.05
CA GLN A 265 -13.18 -6.52 -16.80
C GLN A 265 -11.72 -6.92 -16.55
N MET A 266 -10.93 -6.01 -15.97
CA MET A 266 -9.60 -6.32 -15.42
C MET A 266 -9.40 -5.67 -14.04
N TYR A 267 -8.56 -6.30 -13.23
CA TYR A 267 -8.08 -5.78 -11.96
C TYR A 267 -6.56 -5.81 -11.93
N LEU A 268 -5.97 -4.62 -11.80
CA LEU A 268 -4.52 -4.39 -11.85
C LEU A 268 -4.00 -3.90 -10.49
N ARG A 269 -2.73 -4.19 -10.24
CA ARG A 269 -1.96 -3.69 -9.09
C ARG A 269 -0.66 -3.04 -9.60
N THR A 270 -0.33 -1.85 -9.13
CA THR A 270 0.90 -1.11 -9.48
C THR A 270 1.58 -0.57 -8.22
N THR A 271 2.86 -0.21 -8.31
CA THR A 271 3.62 0.35 -7.20
C THR A 271 3.54 1.88 -7.20
N SER A 272 3.77 2.50 -6.05
CA SER A 272 4.13 3.93 -5.98
C SER A 272 5.66 4.07 -6.13
N LYS A 273 6.11 4.94 -7.05
CA LYS A 273 7.55 5.23 -7.23
C LYS A 273 8.10 6.07 -6.08
N ALA A 274 7.30 6.97 -5.53
CA ALA A 274 7.68 7.84 -4.42
C ALA A 274 7.54 7.18 -3.03
N VAL A 275 6.69 6.15 -2.88
CA VAL A 275 6.33 5.58 -1.57
C VAL A 275 6.44 4.05 -1.60
N ALA A 276 7.52 3.53 -1.03
CA ALA A 276 7.98 2.15 -1.26
C ALA A 276 7.12 1.04 -0.64
N ASP A 277 6.30 1.36 0.37
CA ASP A 277 5.41 0.42 1.08
C ASP A 277 3.98 0.40 0.52
N GLN A 278 3.69 1.18 -0.52
CA GLN A 278 2.35 1.29 -1.13
C GLN A 278 2.20 0.54 -2.45
N ALA A 279 1.09 -0.18 -2.57
CA ALA A 279 0.54 -0.67 -3.83
C ALA A 279 -0.83 -0.03 -4.12
N TRP A 280 -1.03 0.39 -5.36
CA TRP A 280 -2.26 0.96 -5.88
C TRP A 280 -2.98 -0.04 -6.77
N TYR A 281 -4.31 -0.01 -6.74
CA TYR A 281 -5.19 -0.99 -7.36
C TYR A 281 -6.18 -0.30 -8.28
N LEU A 282 -6.33 -0.81 -9.52
CA LEU A 282 -7.17 -0.24 -10.56
C LEU A 282 -8.14 -1.30 -11.10
N ARG A 283 -9.44 -1.01 -11.12
CA ARG A 283 -10.44 -1.79 -11.86
C ARG A 283 -10.81 -1.07 -13.14
N LEU A 284 -10.81 -1.81 -14.25
CA LEU A 284 -11.18 -1.29 -15.55
C LEU A 284 -12.20 -2.19 -16.21
N SER A 285 -13.15 -1.58 -16.91
CA SER A 285 -14.08 -2.27 -17.80
C SER A 285 -13.78 -1.94 -19.26
N ARG A 286 -14.14 -2.85 -20.17
CA ARG A 286 -14.15 -2.56 -21.61
C ARG A 286 -15.09 -1.38 -21.86
N LYS A 287 -14.69 -0.43 -22.71
CA LYS A 287 -15.54 0.72 -23.08
C LYS A 287 -16.92 0.25 -23.57
N GLY A 288 -17.97 0.84 -23.00
CA GLY A 288 -19.36 0.47 -23.26
C GLY A 288 -19.88 -0.75 -22.49
N PHE A 289 -19.05 -1.45 -21.70
CA PHE A 289 -19.51 -2.40 -20.70
C PHE A 289 -19.76 -1.69 -19.37
N THR A 290 -20.93 -1.90 -18.79
CA THR A 290 -21.24 -1.49 -17.41
C THR A 290 -21.14 -2.74 -16.53
N PRO A 291 -20.14 -2.83 -15.65
CA PRO A 291 -20.11 -3.87 -14.63
C PRO A 291 -21.42 -3.87 -13.84
N THR A 292 -21.99 -5.05 -13.61
CA THR A 292 -22.89 -5.21 -12.47
C THR A 292 -22.06 -4.91 -11.23
N PRO A 293 -22.42 -3.90 -10.41
CA PRO A 293 -21.66 -3.62 -9.20
C PRO A 293 -21.56 -4.89 -8.37
N PRO A 294 -20.40 -5.19 -7.75
CA PRO A 294 -20.29 -6.36 -6.88
C PRO A 294 -21.39 -6.25 -5.83
N VAL A 295 -22.24 -7.28 -5.76
CA VAL A 295 -23.37 -7.28 -4.83
C VAL A 295 -22.78 -7.15 -3.43
N VAL A 296 -22.99 -5.97 -2.83
CA VAL A 296 -22.75 -5.77 -1.40
C VAL A 296 -23.75 -6.68 -0.71
N VAL A 297 -23.28 -7.86 -0.30
CA VAL A 297 -24.12 -8.85 0.38
C VAL A 297 -24.49 -8.25 1.73
N GLU A 298 -25.67 -7.65 1.78
CA GLU A 298 -26.17 -7.04 3.00
C GLU A 298 -26.23 -8.08 4.11
N LYS A 299 -25.69 -7.69 5.26
CA LYS A 299 -25.69 -8.55 6.44
C LYS A 299 -27.14 -8.64 6.96
N PRO A 300 -27.61 -9.81 7.41
CA PRO A 300 -28.97 -9.92 7.95
C PRO A 300 -29.13 -9.02 9.18
N LEU A 301 -30.28 -8.36 9.32
CA LEU A 301 -30.60 -7.58 10.51
C LEU A 301 -30.91 -8.53 11.69
N LYS A 302 -30.36 -8.26 12.87
CA LYS A 302 -30.49 -9.14 14.03
C LYS A 302 -30.54 -8.37 15.36
N ALA A 303 -31.60 -8.63 16.12
CA ALA A 303 -31.69 -8.32 17.54
C ALA A 303 -30.79 -9.29 18.33
N ALA A 304 -29.52 -8.95 18.49
CA ALA A 304 -28.55 -9.75 19.24
C ALA A 304 -28.11 -9.04 20.51
N SER A 305 -28.08 -9.77 21.63
CA SER A 305 -27.32 -9.32 22.79
C SER A 305 -25.85 -9.72 22.63
N LEU A 306 -24.95 -8.79 22.93
CA LEU A 306 -23.51 -9.04 23.00
C LEU A 306 -23.04 -8.91 24.44
N SER A 307 -22.07 -9.72 24.84
CA SER A 307 -21.50 -9.65 26.19
C SER A 307 -20.06 -10.15 26.23
N ASP A 308 -19.20 -9.44 26.98
CA ASP A 308 -17.86 -9.87 27.33
C ASP A 308 -17.49 -9.39 28.75
N ASP A 309 -17.17 -10.34 29.64
CA ASP A 309 -16.69 -10.14 31.01
C ASP A 309 -15.16 -10.01 31.09
N PHE A 310 -14.49 -10.03 29.93
CA PHE A 310 -13.04 -9.92 29.77
C PHE A 310 -12.19 -10.93 30.56
N ASP A 311 -12.80 -11.93 31.21
CA ASP A 311 -12.18 -13.04 31.94
C ASP A 311 -12.34 -14.32 31.10
N ALA A 312 -13.60 -14.71 30.87
CA ALA A 312 -13.98 -15.88 30.08
C ALA A 312 -14.17 -15.55 28.58
N ALA A 313 -14.50 -16.56 27.79
CA ALA A 313 -14.85 -16.36 26.39
C ALA A 313 -16.28 -15.81 26.24
N GLY A 314 -16.41 -14.48 26.19
CA GLY A 314 -17.64 -13.79 25.76
C GLY A 314 -18.00 -14.06 24.28
N ASN A 315 -19.10 -13.46 23.82
CA ASN A 315 -19.58 -13.66 22.43
C ASN A 315 -19.08 -12.59 21.43
N ILE A 316 -18.04 -11.82 21.82
CA ILE A 316 -17.45 -10.74 21.05
C ILE A 316 -16.01 -11.08 20.67
N THR A 317 -15.67 -10.96 19.38
CA THR A 317 -14.29 -11.04 18.91
C THR A 317 -13.73 -9.63 18.75
N TRP A 318 -12.92 -9.21 19.73
CA TRP A 318 -12.30 -7.88 19.74
C TRP A 318 -11.03 -7.82 18.89
N LEU A 319 -10.91 -6.77 18.08
CA LEU A 319 -9.72 -6.32 17.39
C LEU A 319 -9.21 -5.04 18.05
N ALA A 320 -7.92 -5.01 18.39
CA ALA A 320 -7.26 -3.85 18.97
C ALA A 320 -6.52 -3.06 17.87
N GLU A 321 -6.95 -1.83 17.61
CA GLU A 321 -6.37 -0.96 16.58
C GLU A 321 -5.59 0.17 17.26
N ASN A 322 -4.29 0.28 16.96
CA ASN A 322 -3.36 1.30 17.47
C ASN A 322 -3.34 1.52 19.00
N ILE A 323 -3.77 0.51 19.77
CA ILE A 323 -3.67 0.44 21.24
C ILE A 323 -2.82 -0.75 21.68
N THR A 324 -2.48 -0.80 22.95
CA THR A 324 -2.03 -2.01 23.63
C THR A 324 -3.21 -2.57 24.42
N TYR A 325 -3.69 -3.75 24.04
CA TYR A 325 -4.82 -4.42 24.67
C TYR A 325 -4.39 -5.77 25.26
N LYS A 326 -4.92 -6.12 26.43
CA LYS A 326 -4.82 -7.47 26.99
C LYS A 326 -6.17 -7.85 27.61
N LYS A 327 -6.77 -8.94 27.13
CA LYS A 327 -7.86 -9.63 27.82
C LYS A 327 -7.32 -10.42 29.02
N ALA A 328 -8.18 -10.74 29.99
CA ALA A 328 -7.87 -11.49 31.19
C ALA A 328 -6.73 -10.89 32.05
N TYR A 329 -6.66 -9.56 32.13
CA TYR A 329 -5.70 -8.84 32.96
C TYR A 329 -6.19 -8.78 34.42
N ASP A 330 -5.30 -8.88 35.42
CA ASP A 330 -5.71 -8.82 36.83
C ASP A 330 -6.43 -7.51 37.18
N ASN A 331 -7.62 -7.60 37.80
CA ASN A 331 -8.39 -6.42 38.18
C ASN A 331 -7.55 -5.51 39.11
N PRO A 332 -7.28 -4.25 38.73
CA PRO A 332 -6.45 -3.34 39.53
C PRO A 332 -7.15 -2.88 40.82
N ALA A 333 -8.46 -3.05 40.93
CA ALA A 333 -9.27 -2.64 42.07
C ALA A 333 -10.54 -3.50 42.20
N PRO A 334 -10.44 -4.76 42.70
CA PRO A 334 -11.58 -5.66 42.90
C PRO A 334 -12.40 -5.21 44.13
N LEU A 335 -13.08 -4.08 43.97
CA LEU A 335 -13.84 -3.35 44.99
C LEU A 335 -15.33 -3.30 44.59
N PRO A 336 -16.24 -2.86 45.48
CA PRO A 336 -17.65 -2.69 45.12
C PRO A 336 -17.84 -1.90 43.80
N VAL A 337 -18.90 -2.24 43.05
CA VAL A 337 -19.11 -1.98 41.61
C VAL A 337 -18.42 -2.99 40.67
N ASN A 338 -17.17 -3.38 40.90
CA ASN A 338 -16.52 -4.42 40.10
C ASN A 338 -15.61 -5.35 40.93
N THR A 339 -16.10 -6.56 41.18
CA THR A 339 -15.42 -7.63 41.91
C THR A 339 -14.86 -8.75 41.00
N SER A 340 -14.86 -8.58 39.68
CA SER A 340 -14.29 -9.55 38.73
C SER A 340 -12.82 -9.80 39.05
N ALA A 341 -12.35 -11.04 38.88
CA ALA A 341 -10.94 -11.38 39.10
C ALA A 341 -10.06 -10.81 37.98
N LYS A 342 -10.56 -10.86 36.75
CA LYS A 342 -9.92 -10.29 35.56
C LYS A 342 -10.78 -9.20 34.91
N VAL A 343 -10.14 -8.38 34.09
CA VAL A 343 -10.72 -7.28 33.30
C VAL A 343 -9.95 -7.10 31.99
N GLY A 344 -10.45 -6.26 31.09
CA GLY A 344 -9.74 -5.81 29.90
C GLY A 344 -8.77 -4.66 30.22
N PHE A 345 -7.47 -4.87 30.00
CA PHE A 345 -6.47 -3.79 30.00
C PHE A 345 -6.44 -3.09 28.65
N TYR A 346 -6.52 -1.76 28.66
CA TYR A 346 -6.49 -0.91 27.47
C TYR A 346 -5.49 0.22 27.69
N ALA A 347 -4.52 0.39 26.79
CA ALA A 347 -3.64 1.56 26.80
C ALA A 347 -3.56 2.22 25.43
N LYS A 348 -3.85 3.53 25.35
CA LYS A 348 -3.52 4.35 24.19
C LYS A 348 -2.00 4.43 24.08
N LYS A 349 -1.49 4.19 22.87
CA LYS A 349 -0.08 4.44 22.52
C LYS A 349 0.15 5.95 22.35
N ASP A 350 1.41 6.34 22.37
CA ASP A 350 1.87 7.66 21.99
C ASP A 350 1.97 7.82 20.45
N GLY A 351 2.00 9.06 19.98
CA GLY A 351 2.22 9.40 18.58
C GLY A 351 0.94 9.70 17.78
N VAL A 352 1.11 10.32 16.61
CA VAL A 352 0.01 10.84 15.78
C VAL A 352 -0.88 9.71 15.26
N ASP A 353 -0.31 8.55 14.92
CA ASP A 353 -1.04 7.39 14.39
C ASP A 353 -1.92 6.72 15.47
N ALA A 354 -1.58 6.91 16.75
CA ALA A 354 -2.31 6.36 17.89
C ALA A 354 -3.54 7.18 18.29
N GLN A 355 -3.75 8.37 17.72
CA GLN A 355 -4.81 9.27 18.16
C GLN A 355 -6.22 8.66 18.03
N TYR A 356 -6.45 7.83 17.00
CA TYR A 356 -7.70 7.11 16.74
C TYR A 356 -7.77 5.71 17.39
N GLY A 357 -6.74 5.31 18.14
CA GLY A 357 -6.62 3.96 18.71
C GLY A 357 -7.85 3.57 19.53
N ASN A 358 -8.35 2.36 19.28
CA ASN A 358 -9.64 1.84 19.70
C ASN A 358 -9.65 0.32 19.88
N LEU A 359 -10.69 -0.19 20.55
CA LEU A 359 -11.06 -1.61 20.55
C LEU A 359 -12.35 -1.76 19.74
N GLN A 360 -12.39 -2.66 18.75
CA GLN A 360 -13.54 -2.78 17.85
C GLN A 360 -13.95 -4.24 17.61
N ALA A 361 -15.22 -4.45 17.29
CA ALA A 361 -15.77 -5.74 16.89
C ALA A 361 -16.64 -5.55 15.64
N THR A 362 -16.40 -6.35 14.59
CA THR A 362 -17.22 -6.35 13.36
C THR A 362 -18.04 -7.62 13.31
N LEU A 363 -19.36 -7.49 13.19
CA LEU A 363 -20.32 -8.58 13.33
C LEU A 363 -20.69 -9.19 11.95
N PRO A 364 -21.15 -10.45 11.90
CA PRO A 364 -21.66 -11.06 10.67
C PRO A 364 -23.12 -10.68 10.35
N TYR A 365 -23.74 -9.81 11.15
CA TYR A 365 -25.12 -9.33 11.04
C TYR A 365 -25.18 -7.82 11.32
N ARG A 366 -26.22 -7.12 10.83
CA ARG A 366 -26.53 -5.75 11.26
C ARG A 366 -27.22 -5.76 12.62
N LEU A 367 -26.97 -4.77 13.45
CA LEU A 367 -27.62 -4.55 14.75
C LEU A 367 -29.05 -4.01 14.55
N ASP A 368 -30.03 -4.69 15.14
CA ASP A 368 -31.41 -4.18 15.23
C ASP A 368 -31.56 -3.22 16.41
N LEU A 369 -31.41 -1.92 16.14
CA LEU A 369 -31.53 -0.86 17.14
C LEU A 369 -32.98 -0.58 17.57
N SER A 370 -33.99 -1.18 16.92
CA SER A 370 -35.39 -1.04 17.33
C SER A 370 -35.70 -1.80 18.62
N THR A 371 -34.92 -2.84 18.91
CA THR A 371 -35.11 -3.73 20.06
C THR A 371 -33.91 -3.73 21.02
N LYS A 372 -32.68 -3.62 20.52
CA LYS A 372 -31.43 -3.66 21.31
C LYS A 372 -30.59 -2.43 20.97
N ASN A 373 -30.52 -1.44 21.85
CA ASN A 373 -29.92 -0.12 21.58
C ASN A 373 -29.16 0.51 22.75
N LYS A 374 -28.91 -0.24 23.83
CA LYS A 374 -28.12 0.24 24.96
C LYS A 374 -26.84 -0.57 25.09
N VAL A 375 -25.71 0.12 25.16
CA VAL A 375 -24.45 -0.46 25.62
C VAL A 375 -24.26 -0.15 27.09
N LYS A 376 -23.93 -1.18 27.88
CA LYS A 376 -23.35 -1.01 29.20
C LYS A 376 -21.90 -1.48 29.21
N MET A 377 -21.10 -0.87 30.07
CA MET A 377 -19.77 -1.34 30.44
C MET A 377 -19.36 -0.74 31.76
N LYS A 378 -18.46 -1.42 32.47
CA LYS A 378 -17.72 -0.85 33.60
C LYS A 378 -16.38 -0.33 33.10
N VAL A 379 -15.95 0.81 33.61
CA VAL A 379 -14.62 1.37 33.30
C VAL A 379 -13.91 1.81 34.57
N PHE A 380 -12.58 1.76 34.53
CA PHE A 380 -11.70 2.30 35.57
C PHE A 380 -10.69 3.26 34.93
N LEU A 381 -10.65 4.49 35.44
CA LEU A 381 -9.72 5.54 35.03
C LEU A 381 -8.73 5.81 36.17
N PRO A 382 -7.47 5.34 36.07
CA PRO A 382 -6.43 5.68 37.04
C PRO A 382 -6.09 7.17 37.01
N SER A 383 -5.92 7.79 38.18
CA SER A 383 -5.58 9.22 38.31
C SER A 383 -4.13 9.56 38.00
N TYR A 384 -3.28 8.55 37.73
CA TYR A 384 -1.90 8.76 37.29
C TYR A 384 -1.79 9.04 35.77
N ASN A 385 -2.91 9.00 35.03
CA ASN A 385 -2.97 9.53 33.68
C ASN A 385 -2.89 11.06 33.70
N ASP A 386 -2.21 11.64 32.72
CA ASP A 386 -2.21 13.08 32.51
C ASP A 386 -3.50 13.53 31.80
N PHE A 387 -4.58 13.71 32.57
CA PHE A 387 -5.87 14.18 32.06
C PHE A 387 -5.89 15.65 31.59
N SER A 388 -4.76 16.36 31.65
CA SER A 388 -4.60 17.63 30.91
C SER A 388 -4.27 17.42 29.43
N LYS A 389 -3.84 16.20 29.06
CA LYS A 389 -3.41 15.80 27.72
C LYS A 389 -4.24 14.66 27.11
N VAL A 390 -4.72 13.75 27.94
CA VAL A 390 -5.62 12.65 27.55
C VAL A 390 -7.03 13.00 27.98
N ASN A 391 -7.98 12.94 27.06
CA ASN A 391 -9.36 13.26 27.38
C ASN A 391 -9.94 12.19 28.35
N PRO A 392 -10.52 12.53 29.51
CA PRO A 392 -11.23 11.58 30.36
C PRO A 392 -12.61 11.25 29.75
N LYS A 393 -12.61 10.81 28.48
CA LYS A 393 -13.80 10.52 27.66
C LYS A 393 -13.82 9.03 27.33
N VAL A 394 -14.96 8.39 27.57
CA VAL A 394 -15.29 7.06 27.05
C VAL A 394 -16.29 7.24 25.91
N VAL A 395 -16.06 6.56 24.79
CA VAL A 395 -16.88 6.65 23.59
C VAL A 395 -17.27 5.26 23.12
N VAL A 396 -18.54 5.09 22.76
CA VAL A 396 -19.01 3.97 21.95
C VAL A 396 -19.47 4.53 20.61
N LYS A 397 -19.07 3.88 19.51
CA LYS A 397 -19.50 4.22 18.16
C LYS A 397 -20.07 3.00 17.44
N LEU A 398 -21.07 3.23 16.59
CA LEU A 398 -21.62 2.24 15.67
C LEU A 398 -21.27 2.62 14.23
N GLN A 399 -20.77 1.68 13.42
CA GLN A 399 -20.28 1.91 12.05
C GLN A 399 -20.75 0.83 11.06
N ASN A 400 -20.86 1.19 9.78
CA ASN A 400 -21.13 0.28 8.66
C ASN A 400 -19.81 -0.29 8.11
N SER A 401 -19.49 -1.55 8.39
CA SER A 401 -18.21 -2.15 7.96
C SER A 401 -18.13 -2.40 6.45
N LEU A 402 -19.24 -2.36 5.70
CA LEU A 402 -19.23 -2.61 4.26
C LEU A 402 -18.62 -1.45 3.46
N LEU A 403 -18.37 -0.30 4.09
CA LEU A 403 -17.60 0.81 3.53
C LEU A 403 -16.08 0.67 3.71
N GLY A 404 -15.59 -0.44 4.31
CA GLY A 404 -14.17 -0.70 4.50
C GLY A 404 -13.48 0.38 5.36
N GLY A 405 -12.40 0.96 4.84
CA GLY A 405 -11.69 2.08 5.50
C GLY A 405 -12.56 3.33 5.71
N ASN A 406 -13.65 3.49 4.94
CA ASN A 406 -14.58 4.62 5.07
C ASN A 406 -15.73 4.35 6.07
N ALA A 407 -15.70 3.25 6.85
CA ALA A 407 -16.75 2.91 7.82
C ALA A 407 -17.07 4.04 8.82
N TRP A 408 -16.06 4.82 9.22
CA TRP A 408 -16.19 5.97 10.11
C TRP A 408 -17.14 7.07 9.59
N THR A 409 -17.33 7.19 8.26
CA THR A 409 -18.22 8.20 7.66
C THR A 409 -19.69 8.01 8.02
N THR A 410 -20.08 6.80 8.45
CA THR A 410 -21.46 6.48 8.86
C THR A 410 -21.71 6.60 10.36
N GLN A 411 -20.68 6.95 11.14
CA GLN A 411 -20.68 6.65 12.57
C GLN A 411 -21.77 7.39 13.37
N LYS A 412 -22.42 6.68 14.30
CA LYS A 412 -23.09 7.31 15.44
C LYS A 412 -22.18 7.21 16.65
N GLU A 413 -21.96 8.31 17.34
CA GLU A 413 -21.17 8.40 18.58
C GLU A 413 -22.08 8.68 19.77
N VAL A 414 -21.88 7.94 20.87
CA VAL A 414 -22.31 8.36 22.20
C VAL A 414 -21.07 8.42 23.08
N ALA A 415 -20.84 9.57 23.70
CA ALA A 415 -19.68 9.83 24.55
C ALA A 415 -20.08 10.22 25.98
N LYS A 416 -19.23 9.84 26.94
CA LYS A 416 -19.33 10.19 28.35
C LYS A 416 -18.00 10.79 28.80
N VAL A 417 -18.04 12.00 29.36
CA VAL A 417 -16.88 12.63 30.01
C VAL A 417 -16.96 12.33 31.51
N LEU A 418 -15.84 11.92 32.10
CA LEU A 418 -15.76 11.46 33.48
C LEU A 418 -14.89 12.42 34.30
N ASN A 419 -15.28 12.60 35.56
CA ASN A 419 -14.57 13.38 36.58
C ASN A 419 -14.28 12.57 37.85
N VAL A 420 -14.56 11.26 37.81
CA VAL A 420 -14.31 10.29 38.88
C VAL A 420 -13.17 9.38 38.42
N PHE A 421 -12.20 9.17 39.30
CA PHE A 421 -10.97 8.42 39.03
C PHE A 421 -10.73 7.39 40.16
N ASN A 422 -9.80 6.45 39.93
CA ASN A 422 -9.41 5.40 40.88
C ASN A 422 -10.55 4.55 41.45
N SER A 423 -11.66 4.45 40.72
CA SER A 423 -12.83 3.65 41.07
C SER A 423 -13.52 3.14 39.82
N TRP A 424 -14.26 2.04 39.96
CA TRP A 424 -15.06 1.47 38.89
C TRP A 424 -16.37 2.22 38.72
N ILE A 425 -16.73 2.49 37.48
CA ILE A 425 -17.94 3.24 37.10
C ILE A 425 -18.70 2.41 36.06
N GLU A 426 -19.96 2.07 36.33
CA GLU A 426 -20.87 1.55 35.31
C GLU A 426 -21.39 2.70 34.44
N LEU A 427 -21.28 2.56 33.12
CA LEU A 427 -21.75 3.53 32.13
C LEU A 427 -22.83 2.91 31.24
N GLU A 428 -23.81 3.72 30.85
CA GLU A 428 -24.81 3.36 29.83
C GLU A 428 -24.77 4.36 28.66
N PHE A 429 -24.68 3.81 27.45
CA PHE A 429 -24.67 4.52 26.17
C PHE A 429 -25.95 4.18 25.42
N ASP A 430 -26.76 5.19 25.12
CA ASP A 430 -28.11 5.02 24.58
C ASP A 430 -28.16 5.43 23.10
N PHE A 431 -28.45 4.46 22.23
CA PHE A 431 -28.58 4.63 20.79
C PHE A 431 -30.06 4.62 20.33
N SER A 432 -31.03 4.75 21.23
CA SER A 432 -32.47 4.74 20.88
C SER A 432 -32.88 5.86 19.90
N ALA A 433 -32.16 6.99 19.89
CA ALA A 433 -32.31 8.04 18.87
C ALA A 433 -32.02 7.57 17.44
N TYR A 434 -31.38 6.41 17.28
CA TYR A 434 -31.01 5.77 16.02
C TYR A 434 -31.73 4.43 15.81
N ALA A 435 -32.84 4.18 16.53
CA ALA A 435 -33.60 2.93 16.49
C ALA A 435 -34.12 2.53 15.09
N ALA A 436 -34.19 3.47 14.14
CA ALA A 436 -34.58 3.24 12.75
C ALA A 436 -33.39 2.92 11.81
N ASP A 437 -32.14 3.10 12.27
CA ASP A 437 -30.96 2.88 11.44
C ASP A 437 -30.61 1.37 11.39
N THR A 438 -30.48 0.82 10.19
CA THR A 438 -30.27 -0.62 9.95
C THR A 438 -28.88 -0.97 9.38
N VAL A 439 -27.99 0.02 9.27
CA VAL A 439 -26.70 -0.08 8.54
C VAL A 439 -25.51 -0.47 9.42
N TYR A 440 -25.70 -0.64 10.73
CA TYR A 440 -24.62 -0.79 11.69
C TYR A 440 -24.29 -2.24 12.00
N ASP A 441 -23.01 -2.60 11.96
CA ASP A 441 -22.52 -3.94 12.27
C ASP A 441 -21.14 -3.95 12.94
N ARG A 442 -20.48 -2.78 13.03
CA ARG A 442 -19.24 -2.61 13.77
C ARG A 442 -19.50 -1.76 15.01
N ILE A 443 -19.04 -2.27 16.16
CA ILE A 443 -18.96 -1.52 17.42
C ILE A 443 -17.52 -1.10 17.61
N VAL A 444 -17.30 0.16 17.99
CA VAL A 444 -15.98 0.72 18.34
C VAL A 444 -16.07 1.30 19.74
N VAL A 445 -15.10 0.97 20.60
CA VAL A 445 -14.96 1.49 21.96
C VAL A 445 -13.62 2.23 22.06
N GLN A 446 -13.67 3.49 22.49
CA GLN A 446 -12.48 4.32 22.70
C GLN A 446 -12.45 4.82 24.14
N LEU A 447 -11.40 4.44 24.87
CA LEU A 447 -11.08 4.97 26.20
C LEU A 447 -9.97 6.02 26.05
N GLY A 448 -10.13 7.16 26.72
CA GLY A 448 -9.20 8.28 26.61
C GLY A 448 -9.48 9.24 25.45
N GLY A 449 -10.62 9.13 24.77
CA GLY A 449 -10.98 9.95 23.61
C GLY A 449 -10.07 9.77 22.37
N GLU A 450 -10.20 10.69 21.42
CA GLU A 450 -9.43 10.74 20.16
C GLU A 450 -9.02 12.17 19.81
N GLY A 451 -8.25 12.35 18.72
CA GLY A 451 -7.77 13.66 18.26
C GLY A 451 -6.55 14.20 19.00
N HIS A 452 -5.84 13.36 19.76
CA HIS A 452 -4.58 13.70 20.40
C HIS A 452 -3.57 12.54 20.41
N PRO A 453 -2.25 12.81 20.35
CA PRO A 453 -1.20 11.78 20.32
C PRO A 453 -0.76 11.28 21.71
N ASN A 454 -1.51 11.61 22.77
CA ASN A 454 -1.09 11.39 24.14
C ASN A 454 -1.49 9.99 24.67
N PRO A 455 -0.56 9.25 25.33
CA PRO A 455 -0.81 7.91 25.85
C PRO A 455 -1.55 7.94 27.19
N GLY A 456 -2.33 6.89 27.49
CA GLY A 456 -3.05 6.73 28.75
C GLY A 456 -3.54 5.30 28.98
N ILE A 457 -3.63 4.90 30.25
CA ILE A 457 -3.99 3.56 30.71
C ILE A 457 -5.42 3.56 31.25
N PHE A 458 -6.20 2.56 30.86
CA PHE A 458 -7.61 2.40 31.18
C PHE A 458 -7.92 0.91 31.38
N TYR A 459 -9.03 0.63 32.07
CA TYR A 459 -9.55 -0.72 32.17
C TYR A 459 -11.04 -0.72 31.83
N ILE A 460 -11.49 -1.78 31.18
CA ILE A 460 -12.88 -2.04 30.80
C ILE A 460 -13.29 -3.40 31.33
N ASP A 461 -14.54 -3.52 31.75
CA ASP A 461 -15.13 -4.78 32.16
C ASP A 461 -16.65 -4.82 31.88
N ASP A 462 -17.28 -5.99 32.01
CA ASP A 462 -18.72 -6.21 31.91
C ASP A 462 -19.38 -5.47 30.73
N PHE A 463 -18.83 -5.64 29.52
CA PHE A 463 -19.43 -5.06 28.31
C PHE A 463 -20.71 -5.82 28.00
N GLU A 464 -21.81 -5.09 27.78
CA GLU A 464 -23.08 -5.62 27.29
C GLU A 464 -23.64 -4.73 26.18
N PHE A 465 -24.19 -5.32 25.12
CA PHE A 465 -25.10 -4.68 24.16
C PHE A 465 -26.48 -5.31 24.32
N LYS A 466 -27.53 -4.52 24.58
CA LYS A 466 -28.86 -5.04 24.93
C LYS A 466 -30.04 -4.12 24.59
#